data_AF-D3AIU1-F1
#
_entry.id   AF-D3AIU1-F1
#
_cell.length_a   1.000
_cell.length_b   1.000
_cell.length_c   1.000
_cell.angle_alpha   90.00
_cell.angle_beta   90.00
_cell.angle_gamma   90.00
#
_symmetry.space_group_name_H-M   'P 1'
#
loop_
_entity.id
_entity.type
_entity.pdbx_description
1 polymer ?
#
loop_
_entity_poly.entity_id
_entity_poly.type
_entity_poly.pdbx_seq_one_letter_code
_entity_poly.pdbx_strand_id
1 'polypeptide(L)'
;YGDVYVYFDMARWEIQLRYRAGMPNWNCSNTGDPVLSKYKRGFFIEWRLADRYKKERFQRFDYVVDTNERNNPKMITGEAFREALCRVSSEPFRLQPYFDPGVWGGQWMKTRFGLDPSEDNFAWSFDGVPEENSLNLKFGEVTVEIPAMDLVLYQPVKLLGDRVHARFGAEFPIRFDLLDTMGGGNLSLQVHPLTEYIQDQFGMHYTQDESYYILDAGDDACVYLGVKKDVDRDAMFHDLEEAREGKILFPAEHYVNRIPVKKHDHVLIPAGTIHCSGKNAMVLEISATPYIFTFKLWDWGRVGLDGLPRPIHLEHGAANIQWDRDTDWVYDNLVHQERTIREEEGLKLERTGLHSREFIETHRYTLTKPVECSMEDSVHVLNLVEGEKAFIESPQGAFEPFEVHYGETFIIPAAVKKYRIRPAGADKKEPVAVIAASVK
;
A
#
# COMPACT_ATOMS: atom_id res chain seq x y z
N TYR A 1 41.05 9.67 0.38
CA TYR A 1 39.93 8.72 0.23
C TYR A 1 40.35 7.45 0.96
N GLY A 2 39.49 6.88 1.80
CA GLY A 2 39.81 5.62 2.49
C GLY A 2 39.77 4.43 1.54
N ASP A 3 40.46 3.35 1.89
CA ASP A 3 40.58 2.14 1.07
C ASP A 3 39.35 1.21 1.13
N VAL A 4 38.42 1.47 2.06
CA VAL A 4 37.21 0.67 2.31
C VAL A 4 35.98 1.56 2.40
N TYR A 5 34.91 1.19 1.70
CA TYR A 5 33.60 1.80 1.76
C TYR A 5 32.62 0.88 2.52
N VAL A 6 32.28 1.30 3.74
CA VAL A 6 31.18 0.73 4.53
C VAL A 6 29.93 1.61 4.40
N TYR A 7 28.82 1.04 3.95
CA TYR A 7 27.52 1.73 3.83
C TYR A 7 26.59 1.29 4.97
N PHE A 8 26.14 2.24 5.79
CA PHE A 8 25.18 1.97 6.88
C PHE A 8 23.77 2.27 6.38
N ASP A 9 22.85 1.33 6.55
CA ASP A 9 21.50 1.41 6.02
C ASP A 9 20.44 1.21 7.10
N MET A 10 19.25 1.74 6.83
CA MET A 10 18.12 1.71 7.77
C MET A 10 16.80 1.86 7.02
N ALA A 11 15.84 1.02 7.36
CA ALA A 11 14.50 1.09 6.80
C ALA A 11 13.79 2.39 7.24
N ARG A 12 12.93 2.92 6.37
CA ARG A 12 12.24 4.18 6.61
C ARG A 12 11.25 4.09 7.77
N TRP A 13 10.62 2.94 8.00
CA TRP A 13 9.76 2.72 9.17
C TRP A 13 10.55 2.93 10.48
N GLU A 14 11.78 2.43 10.58
CA GLU A 14 12.61 2.61 11.76
C GLU A 14 13.08 4.07 11.91
N ILE A 15 13.39 4.76 10.79
CA ILE A 15 13.67 6.21 10.81
C ILE A 15 12.48 6.98 11.39
N GLN A 16 11.24 6.61 11.02
CA GLN A 16 10.03 7.24 11.56
C GLN A 16 9.87 7.01 13.07
N LEU A 17 10.09 5.78 13.54
CA LEU A 17 10.08 5.48 14.98
C LEU A 17 11.15 6.29 15.73
N ARG A 18 12.34 6.44 15.15
CA ARG A 18 13.40 7.27 15.74
C ARG A 18 13.04 8.76 15.74
N TYR A 19 12.35 9.27 14.72
CA TYR A 19 11.82 10.65 14.75
C TYR A 19 10.78 10.83 15.87
N ARG A 20 9.88 9.85 16.07
CA ARG A 20 8.92 9.82 17.21
C ARG A 20 9.67 9.82 18.55
N ALA A 21 10.80 9.12 18.64
CA ALA A 21 11.69 9.10 19.81
C ALA A 21 12.61 10.32 19.94
N GLY A 22 12.48 11.34 19.08
CA GLY A 22 13.20 12.62 19.20
C GLY A 22 14.49 12.73 18.37
N MET A 23 14.82 11.76 17.52
CA MET A 23 15.93 11.89 16.56
C MET A 23 15.73 13.15 15.68
N PRO A 24 16.79 13.94 15.43
CA PRO A 24 16.70 15.05 14.50
C PRO A 24 16.75 14.54 13.05
N ASN A 25 16.29 15.38 12.13
CA ASN A 25 16.51 15.18 10.70
C ASN A 25 18.01 15.21 10.33
N TRP A 26 18.34 14.71 9.14
CA TRP A 26 19.73 14.64 8.69
C TRP A 26 20.39 16.03 8.68
N ASN A 27 21.56 16.12 9.33
CA ASN A 27 22.34 17.35 9.49
C ASN A 27 21.55 18.54 10.08
N CYS A 28 20.60 18.24 11.00
CA CYS A 28 19.79 19.22 11.70
C CYS A 28 19.90 19.07 13.22
N SER A 29 19.49 20.11 13.95
CA SER A 29 19.38 20.11 15.42
C SER A 29 17.92 20.20 15.89
N ASN A 30 16.98 19.78 15.04
CA ASN A 30 15.55 20.01 15.20
C ASN A 30 14.85 18.94 16.04
N THR A 31 15.48 18.50 17.13
CA THR A 31 14.95 17.41 17.98
C THR A 31 13.57 17.70 18.55
N GLY A 32 13.25 18.98 18.81
CA GLY A 32 11.96 19.45 19.32
C GLY A 32 10.89 19.76 18.28
N ASP A 33 11.17 19.62 16.97
CA ASP A 33 10.16 19.87 15.93
C ASP A 33 9.02 18.83 15.97
N PRO A 34 7.79 19.20 15.53
CA PRO A 34 6.71 18.25 15.36
C PRO A 34 7.10 17.07 14.49
N VAL A 35 6.72 15.85 14.89
CA VAL A 35 7.06 14.61 14.17
C VAL A 35 6.61 14.65 12.71
N LEU A 36 5.42 15.20 12.43
CA LEU A 36 4.90 15.34 11.07
C LEU A 36 5.78 16.21 10.18
N SER A 37 6.38 17.27 10.73
CA SER A 37 7.32 18.12 10.00
C SER A 37 8.61 17.36 9.65
N LYS A 38 9.13 16.57 10.61
CA LYS A 38 10.30 15.71 10.39
C LYS A 38 10.05 14.65 9.32
N TYR A 39 8.87 14.03 9.35
CA TYR A 39 8.46 13.04 8.35
C TYR A 39 8.37 13.66 6.96
N LYS A 40 7.69 14.81 6.80
CA LYS A 40 7.60 15.52 5.52
C LYS A 40 8.99 15.85 4.96
N ARG A 41 9.90 16.34 5.80
CA ARG A 41 11.28 16.61 5.39
C ARG A 41 12.02 15.34 4.97
N GLY A 42 11.88 14.28 5.75
CA GLY A 42 12.42 12.95 5.42
C GLY A 42 11.96 12.49 4.04
N PHE A 43 10.65 12.42 3.84
CA PHE A 43 10.03 11.92 2.63
C PHE A 43 10.31 12.76 1.38
N PHE A 44 10.09 14.07 1.44
CA PHE A 44 10.17 14.93 0.25
C PHE A 44 11.60 15.32 -0.13
N ILE A 45 12.55 15.24 0.81
CA ILE A 45 13.91 15.74 0.62
C ILE A 45 14.94 14.66 0.96
N GLU A 46 15.05 14.27 2.22
CA GLU A 46 16.21 13.52 2.71
C GLU A 46 16.32 12.13 2.10
N TRP A 47 15.22 11.39 2.06
CA TRP A 47 15.20 10.03 1.52
C TRP A 47 15.42 10.03 0.01
N ARG A 48 14.81 10.97 -0.73
CA ARG A 48 15.06 11.12 -2.18
C ARG A 48 16.53 11.45 -2.49
N LEU A 49 17.17 12.29 -1.67
CA LEU A 49 18.59 12.58 -1.80
C LEU A 49 19.45 11.36 -1.45
N ALA A 50 19.13 10.65 -0.38
CA ALA A 50 19.81 9.44 0.03
C ALA A 50 19.71 8.33 -1.03
N ASP A 51 18.54 8.13 -1.64
CA ASP A 51 18.32 7.14 -2.69
C ASP A 51 19.13 7.46 -3.95
N ARG A 52 19.15 8.74 -4.38
CA ARG A 52 20.01 9.18 -5.50
C ARG A 52 21.49 8.92 -5.20
N TYR A 53 21.92 9.25 -3.98
CA TYR A 53 23.30 9.01 -3.55
C TYR A 53 23.66 7.51 -3.55
N LYS A 54 22.74 6.67 -3.03
CA LYS A 54 22.88 5.21 -2.97
C LYS A 54 22.94 4.58 -4.35
N LYS A 55 22.03 4.97 -5.26
CA LYS A 55 21.91 4.43 -6.63
C LYS A 55 23.21 4.50 -7.44
N GLU A 56 23.97 5.59 -7.30
CA GLU A 56 25.25 5.78 -8.01
C GLU A 56 26.42 4.96 -7.43
N ARG A 57 26.24 4.32 -6.26
CA ARG A 57 27.35 3.79 -5.44
C ARG A 57 27.23 2.34 -5.05
N PHE A 58 26.15 1.65 -5.40
CA PHE A 58 25.97 0.22 -5.10
C PHE A 58 27.20 -0.66 -5.41
N GLN A 59 27.87 -0.40 -6.54
CA GLN A 59 29.06 -1.18 -6.97
C GLN A 59 30.32 -0.87 -6.16
N ARG A 60 30.31 0.20 -5.36
CA ARG A 60 31.46 0.67 -4.58
C ARG A 60 31.40 0.24 -3.12
N PHE A 61 30.29 -0.33 -2.67
CA PHE A 61 30.18 -0.81 -1.29
C PHE A 61 31.04 -2.07 -1.14
N ASP A 62 32.02 -2.00 -0.25
CA ASP A 62 32.78 -3.16 0.22
C ASP A 62 31.98 -3.91 1.29
N TYR A 63 31.26 -3.15 2.14
CA TYR A 63 30.37 -3.68 3.16
C TYR A 63 29.07 -2.87 3.26
N VAL A 64 27.99 -3.57 3.59
CA VAL A 64 26.69 -2.97 3.96
C VAL A 64 26.37 -3.37 5.39
N VAL A 65 25.89 -2.43 6.19
CA VAL A 65 25.57 -2.60 7.60
C VAL A 65 24.11 -2.26 7.84
N ASP A 66 23.32 -3.26 8.22
CA ASP A 66 21.98 -3.09 8.77
C ASP A 66 22.07 -2.43 10.15
N THR A 67 21.36 -1.33 10.33
CA THR A 67 21.31 -0.55 11.58
C THR A 67 19.91 -0.37 12.14
N ASN A 68 18.94 -1.19 11.71
CA ASN A 68 17.56 -1.13 12.20
C ASN A 68 17.51 -1.41 13.71
N GLU A 69 18.19 -2.45 14.17
CA GLU A 69 18.31 -2.76 15.59
C GLU A 69 19.39 -1.91 16.28
N ARG A 70 18.97 -1.06 17.22
CA ARG A 70 19.89 -0.24 18.03
C ARG A 70 20.86 -1.14 18.80
N ASN A 71 22.16 -0.82 18.70
CA ASN A 71 23.28 -1.54 19.33
C ASN A 71 23.51 -2.98 18.84
N ASN A 72 22.84 -3.43 17.79
CA ASN A 72 23.04 -4.75 17.20
C ASN A 72 23.23 -4.67 15.67
N PRO A 73 24.24 -3.93 15.17
CA PRO A 73 24.45 -3.79 13.74
C PRO A 73 24.92 -5.12 13.12
N LYS A 74 24.38 -5.44 11.94
CA LYS A 74 24.73 -6.66 11.19
C LYS A 74 25.42 -6.27 9.90
N MET A 75 26.57 -6.85 9.61
CA MET A 75 27.39 -6.48 8.45
C MET A 75 27.49 -7.64 7.46
N ILE A 76 27.34 -7.33 6.18
CA ILE A 76 27.58 -8.22 5.05
C ILE A 76 28.53 -7.58 4.06
N THR A 77 29.19 -8.39 3.22
CA THR A 77 29.97 -7.86 2.10
C THR A 77 29.04 -7.22 1.08
N GLY A 78 29.53 -6.22 0.36
CA GLY A 78 28.77 -5.59 -0.72
C GLY A 78 28.48 -6.55 -1.87
N GLU A 79 29.33 -7.56 -2.08
CA GLU A 79 29.08 -8.66 -3.03
C GLU A 79 27.85 -9.48 -2.60
N ALA A 80 27.83 -9.98 -1.36
CA ALA A 80 26.71 -10.75 -0.83
C ALA A 80 25.39 -9.96 -0.87
N PHE A 81 25.45 -8.66 -0.57
CA PHE A 81 24.31 -7.75 -0.69
C PHE A 81 23.76 -7.68 -2.13
N ARG A 82 24.63 -7.42 -3.12
CA ARG A 82 24.23 -7.33 -4.53
C ARG A 82 23.72 -8.66 -5.08
N GLU A 83 24.33 -9.78 -4.70
CA GLU A 83 23.88 -11.12 -5.07
C GLU A 83 22.49 -11.44 -4.50
N ALA A 84 22.24 -11.09 -3.24
CA ALA A 84 20.94 -11.26 -2.62
C ALA A 84 19.85 -10.45 -3.35
N LEU A 85 20.11 -9.18 -3.69
CA LEU A 85 19.17 -8.38 -4.48
C LEU A 85 18.91 -8.98 -5.88
N CYS A 86 19.96 -9.48 -6.55
CA CYS A 86 19.81 -10.19 -7.82
C CYS A 86 18.91 -11.42 -7.69
N ARG A 87 19.07 -12.21 -6.61
CA ARG A 87 18.25 -13.39 -6.34
C ARG A 87 16.80 -13.02 -6.08
N VAL A 88 16.54 -12.08 -5.16
CA VAL A 88 15.18 -11.62 -4.83
C VAL A 88 14.45 -11.10 -6.07
N SER A 89 15.15 -10.43 -6.99
CA SER A 89 14.54 -9.97 -8.27
C SER A 89 14.21 -11.07 -9.27
N SER A 90 14.43 -12.35 -8.94
CA SER A 90 14.26 -13.49 -9.85
C SER A 90 13.30 -14.58 -9.32
N GLU A 91 12.78 -14.44 -8.10
CA GLU A 91 11.85 -15.38 -7.47
C GLU A 91 10.78 -14.64 -6.65
N PRO A 92 9.62 -15.26 -6.35
CA PRO A 92 8.62 -14.65 -5.48
C PRO A 92 9.20 -14.32 -4.11
N PHE A 93 8.81 -13.17 -3.56
CA PHE A 93 9.28 -12.72 -2.25
C PHE A 93 8.19 -11.96 -1.50
N ARG A 94 8.42 -11.76 -0.21
CA ARG A 94 7.60 -10.92 0.66
C ARG A 94 8.43 -9.83 1.29
N LEU A 95 7.75 -8.76 1.66
CA LEU A 95 8.31 -7.67 2.44
C LEU A 95 8.07 -7.94 3.92
N GLN A 96 8.90 -7.35 4.79
CA GLN A 96 8.60 -7.33 6.22
C GLN A 96 7.40 -6.40 6.46
N PRO A 97 6.25 -6.93 6.93
CA PRO A 97 5.09 -6.10 7.18
C PRO A 97 5.33 -5.15 8.34
N TYR A 98 4.78 -3.93 8.25
CA TYR A 98 4.82 -2.93 9.31
C TYR A 98 3.38 -2.57 9.71
N PHE A 99 3.06 -2.71 11.00
CA PHE A 99 1.73 -2.44 11.55
C PHE A 99 1.78 -1.19 12.44
N ASP A 100 0.87 -0.25 12.25
CA ASP A 100 0.84 1.02 13.01
C ASP A 100 -0.54 1.22 13.66
N PRO A 101 -0.61 1.55 14.97
CA PRO A 101 -1.85 1.95 15.63
C PRO A 101 -2.42 3.25 15.05
N GLY A 102 -3.72 3.47 15.23
CA GLY A 102 -4.36 4.69 14.74
C GLY A 102 -5.67 5.03 15.45
N VAL A 103 -6.10 6.29 15.30
CA VAL A 103 -7.32 6.83 15.94
C VAL A 103 -8.63 6.16 15.50
N TRP A 104 -8.58 5.38 14.42
CA TRP A 104 -9.71 4.65 13.86
C TRP A 104 -9.50 3.15 13.87
N GLY A 105 -8.34 2.69 14.34
CA GLY A 105 -7.89 1.31 14.20
C GLY A 105 -8.81 0.29 14.86
N GLY A 106 -8.84 -0.89 14.27
CA GLY A 106 -9.65 -2.02 14.68
C GLY A 106 -8.87 -3.09 15.45
N GLN A 107 -9.51 -4.25 15.57
CA GLN A 107 -8.99 -5.41 16.31
C GLN A 107 -8.77 -6.64 15.42
N TRP A 108 -9.13 -6.55 14.14
CA TRP A 108 -9.10 -7.68 13.23
C TRP A 108 -7.68 -8.13 12.96
N MET A 109 -6.78 -7.22 12.61
CA MET A 109 -5.37 -7.54 12.35
C MET A 109 -4.70 -8.10 13.61
N LYS A 110 -4.98 -7.47 14.77
CA LYS A 110 -4.47 -7.89 16.08
C LYS A 110 -4.80 -9.36 16.36
N THR A 111 -6.06 -9.74 16.15
CA THR A 111 -6.56 -11.08 16.45
C THR A 111 -6.14 -12.09 15.38
N ARG A 112 -6.26 -11.73 14.10
CA ARG A 112 -6.02 -12.65 12.98
C ARG A 112 -4.55 -12.93 12.73
N PHE A 113 -3.69 -11.94 12.92
CA PHE A 113 -2.24 -12.08 12.71
C PHE A 113 -1.46 -12.31 14.03
N GLY A 114 -2.15 -12.32 15.18
CA GLY A 114 -1.51 -12.54 16.47
C GLY A 114 -0.51 -11.45 16.84
N LEU A 115 -0.85 -10.19 16.53
CA LEU A 115 0.00 -9.03 16.84
C LEU A 115 0.04 -8.76 18.34
N ASP A 116 0.94 -7.86 18.76
CA ASP A 116 1.18 -7.55 20.17
C ASP A 116 -0.14 -7.26 20.92
N PRO A 117 -0.50 -8.08 21.92
CA PRO A 117 -1.74 -7.89 22.67
C PRO A 117 -1.75 -6.60 23.51
N SER A 118 -0.60 -5.99 23.78
CA SER A 118 -0.46 -4.78 24.59
C SER A 118 -0.77 -3.48 23.85
N GLU A 119 -0.70 -3.48 22.50
CA GLU A 119 -1.13 -2.33 21.69
C GLU A 119 -2.64 -2.21 21.71
N ASP A 120 -3.19 -0.99 21.80
CA ASP A 120 -4.64 -0.80 21.92
C ASP A 120 -5.39 -1.27 20.67
N ASN A 121 -4.86 -1.00 19.48
CA ASN A 121 -5.44 -1.35 18.18
C ASN A 121 -4.37 -1.35 17.08
N PHE A 122 -4.76 -1.74 15.88
CA PHE A 122 -3.99 -1.46 14.67
C PHE A 122 -4.90 -0.86 13.61
N ALA A 123 -4.42 0.18 12.93
CA ALA A 123 -5.15 0.86 11.87
C ALA A 123 -4.59 0.49 10.50
N TRP A 124 -3.28 0.57 10.34
CA TRP A 124 -2.58 0.33 9.08
C TRP A 124 -1.71 -0.93 9.12
N SER A 125 -1.60 -1.61 7.99
CA SER A 125 -0.48 -2.52 7.72
C SER A 125 0.06 -2.34 6.32
N PHE A 126 1.30 -1.87 6.26
CA PHE A 126 2.06 -1.84 5.03
C PHE A 126 2.62 -3.25 4.81
N ASP A 127 2.02 -4.01 3.88
CA ASP A 127 2.51 -5.30 3.39
C ASP A 127 2.40 -5.29 1.87
N GLY A 128 3.44 -4.77 1.20
CA GLY A 128 3.45 -4.55 -0.25
C GLY A 128 3.76 -3.11 -0.69
N VAL A 129 4.51 -2.35 0.12
CA VAL A 129 4.92 -0.96 -0.15
C VAL A 129 6.43 -0.85 0.00
N PRO A 130 7.23 -1.05 -1.06
CA PRO A 130 8.70 -1.04 -0.96
C PRO A 130 9.29 0.25 -0.37
N GLU A 131 8.58 1.37 -0.53
CA GLU A 131 8.94 2.66 0.05
C GLU A 131 8.81 2.73 1.59
N GLU A 132 8.03 1.85 2.22
CA GLU A 132 7.84 1.79 3.68
C GLU A 132 8.41 0.50 4.30
N ASN A 133 8.47 -0.58 3.52
CA ASN A 133 8.89 -1.89 4.01
C ASN A 133 10.40 -2.16 3.81
N SER A 134 10.82 -3.27 4.40
CA SER A 134 12.16 -3.83 4.30
C SER A 134 12.15 -5.24 3.72
N LEU A 135 13.34 -5.72 3.36
CA LEU A 135 13.62 -7.10 2.99
C LEU A 135 14.45 -7.74 4.10
N ASN A 136 14.03 -8.93 4.52
CA ASN A 136 14.81 -9.79 5.42
C ASN A 136 15.64 -10.78 4.60
N LEU A 137 16.96 -10.57 4.58
CA LEU A 137 17.91 -11.42 3.86
C LEU A 137 18.64 -12.34 4.82
N LYS A 138 18.48 -13.66 4.63
CA LYS A 138 19.09 -14.67 5.51
C LYS A 138 20.45 -15.14 4.98
N PHE A 139 21.49 -14.95 5.79
CA PHE A 139 22.87 -15.42 5.57
C PHE A 139 23.28 -16.37 6.70
N GLY A 140 23.10 -17.68 6.49
CA GLY A 140 23.24 -18.66 7.56
C GLY A 140 22.21 -18.41 8.66
N GLU A 141 22.66 -18.20 9.90
CA GLU A 141 21.79 -17.88 11.05
C GLU A 141 21.51 -16.37 11.21
N VAL A 142 22.14 -15.52 10.40
CA VAL A 142 21.99 -14.06 10.51
C VAL A 142 20.96 -13.56 9.50
N THR A 143 19.93 -12.88 9.98
CA THR A 143 18.98 -12.13 9.13
C THR A 143 19.37 -10.66 9.13
N VAL A 144 19.68 -10.13 7.95
CA VAL A 144 20.00 -8.73 7.69
C VAL A 144 18.77 -8.05 7.11
N GLU A 145 18.33 -6.96 7.74
CA GLU A 145 17.19 -6.19 7.28
C GLU A 145 17.66 -4.96 6.49
N ILE A 146 17.20 -4.82 5.25
CA ILE A 146 17.54 -3.69 4.36
C ILE A 146 16.27 -3.01 3.83
N PRO A 147 16.30 -1.72 3.48
CA PRO A 147 15.16 -1.08 2.81
C PRO A 147 14.79 -1.81 1.53
N ALA A 148 13.49 -2.07 1.30
CA ALA A 148 13.05 -2.73 0.08
C ALA A 148 13.31 -1.88 -1.17
N MET A 149 13.40 -0.55 -1.01
CA MET A 149 13.88 0.38 -2.03
C MET A 149 15.25 0.01 -2.62
N ASP A 150 16.11 -0.71 -1.89
CA ASP A 150 17.40 -1.14 -2.44
C ASP A 150 17.22 -2.09 -3.63
N LEU A 151 16.25 -2.98 -3.56
CA LEU A 151 15.88 -3.86 -4.67
C LEU A 151 15.35 -3.06 -5.86
N VAL A 152 14.45 -2.11 -5.59
CA VAL A 152 13.83 -1.25 -6.62
C VAL A 152 14.89 -0.44 -7.35
N LEU A 153 15.85 0.13 -6.62
CA LEU A 153 16.91 0.97 -7.19
C LEU A 153 18.01 0.16 -7.89
N TYR A 154 18.32 -1.05 -7.39
CA TYR A 154 19.43 -1.87 -7.90
C TYR A 154 19.04 -2.83 -9.04
N GLN A 155 17.82 -3.41 -8.99
CA GLN A 155 17.31 -4.34 -10.00
C GLN A 155 15.97 -3.88 -10.63
N PRO A 156 15.79 -2.60 -11.02
CA PRO A 156 14.49 -2.08 -11.44
C PRO A 156 13.89 -2.84 -12.62
N VAL A 157 14.68 -3.14 -13.66
CA VAL A 157 14.17 -3.81 -14.87
C VAL A 157 13.78 -5.26 -14.60
N LYS A 158 14.57 -6.02 -13.82
CA LYS A 158 14.23 -7.41 -13.46
C LYS A 158 13.00 -7.48 -12.56
N LEU A 159 12.89 -6.55 -11.61
CA LEU A 159 11.75 -6.48 -10.71
C LEU A 159 10.48 -6.06 -11.45
N LEU A 160 10.53 -4.92 -12.14
CA LEU A 160 9.36 -4.22 -12.66
C LEU A 160 8.95 -4.68 -14.07
N GLY A 161 9.91 -5.09 -14.90
CA GLY A 161 9.71 -5.30 -16.34
C GLY A 161 10.00 -4.03 -17.15
N ASP A 162 10.25 -4.19 -18.45
CA ASP A 162 10.62 -3.07 -19.33
C ASP A 162 9.48 -2.05 -19.44
N ARG A 163 8.24 -2.53 -19.60
CA ARG A 163 7.03 -1.69 -19.68
C ARG A 163 6.87 -0.79 -18.45
N VAL A 164 7.00 -1.36 -17.26
CA VAL A 164 6.81 -0.62 -16.00
C VAL A 164 7.97 0.33 -15.75
N HIS A 165 9.22 -0.14 -15.94
CA HIS A 165 10.40 0.70 -15.79
C HIS A 165 10.43 1.86 -16.80
N ALA A 166 9.98 1.67 -18.04
CA ALA A 166 9.90 2.75 -19.02
C ALA A 166 8.93 3.87 -18.60
N ARG A 167 7.88 3.53 -17.85
CA ARG A 167 6.85 4.48 -17.40
C ARG A 167 7.20 5.18 -16.08
N PHE A 168 7.77 4.45 -15.12
CA PHE A 168 7.97 4.94 -13.75
C PHE A 168 9.45 5.04 -13.34
N GLY A 169 10.38 4.56 -14.17
CA GLY A 169 11.78 4.43 -13.79
C GLY A 169 11.96 3.44 -12.65
N ALA A 170 12.79 3.80 -11.66
CA ALA A 170 13.06 2.98 -10.48
C ALA A 170 12.13 3.38 -9.31
N GLU A 171 10.83 3.39 -9.58
CA GLU A 171 9.76 3.61 -8.61
C GLU A 171 8.81 2.41 -8.64
N PHE A 172 8.28 1.99 -7.49
CA PHE A 172 7.39 0.83 -7.41
C PHE A 172 5.93 1.29 -7.42
N PRO A 173 5.17 1.09 -8.51
CA PRO A 173 3.97 1.87 -8.74
C PRO A 173 2.69 1.28 -8.13
N ILE A 174 2.76 0.12 -7.48
CA ILE A 174 1.61 -0.57 -6.89
C ILE A 174 1.80 -0.66 -5.38
N ARG A 175 0.78 -0.29 -4.61
CA ARG A 175 0.74 -0.41 -3.15
C ARG A 175 -0.41 -1.32 -2.72
N PHE A 176 -0.10 -2.21 -1.79
CA PHE A 176 -1.07 -2.97 -0.99
C PHE A 176 -0.95 -2.51 0.46
N ASP A 177 -2.05 -2.06 1.04
CA ASP A 177 -2.13 -1.65 2.45
C ASP A 177 -3.41 -2.20 3.08
N LEU A 178 -3.33 -2.63 4.33
CA LEU A 178 -4.49 -3.10 5.08
C LEU A 178 -5.01 -1.99 5.98
N LEU A 179 -6.27 -1.62 5.80
CA LEU A 179 -6.97 -0.62 6.62
C LEU A 179 -8.01 -1.31 7.51
N ASP A 180 -7.69 -1.48 8.78
CA ASP A 180 -8.54 -2.16 9.76
C ASP A 180 -9.43 -1.18 10.52
N THR A 181 -10.71 -1.17 10.17
CA THR A 181 -11.75 -0.42 10.90
C THR A 181 -12.70 -1.35 11.69
N MET A 182 -12.37 -2.64 11.81
CA MET A 182 -13.20 -3.66 12.44
C MET A 182 -13.25 -3.49 13.97
N GLY A 183 -14.42 -3.11 14.49
CA GLY A 183 -14.56 -2.69 15.89
C GLY A 183 -13.90 -1.33 16.19
N GLY A 184 -13.45 -0.61 15.15
CA GLY A 184 -12.87 0.72 15.22
C GLY A 184 -13.85 1.80 14.75
N GLY A 185 -13.31 2.85 14.13
CA GLY A 185 -14.08 3.98 13.60
C GLY A 185 -13.89 4.18 12.10
N ASN A 186 -14.58 5.18 11.55
CA ASN A 186 -14.39 5.57 10.15
C ASN A 186 -12.95 6.06 9.92
N LEU A 187 -12.37 5.80 8.75
CA LEU A 187 -11.19 6.51 8.25
C LEU A 187 -11.52 8.01 8.08
N SER A 188 -10.54 8.89 7.84
CA SER A 188 -10.86 10.27 7.45
C SER A 188 -11.67 10.33 6.16
N LEU A 189 -12.61 11.28 6.07
CA LEU A 189 -13.20 11.68 4.80
C LEU A 189 -12.17 12.48 4.01
N GLN A 190 -11.88 12.04 2.80
CA GLN A 190 -10.71 12.50 2.06
C GLN A 190 -10.91 12.46 0.55
N VAL A 191 -9.96 13.07 -0.16
CA VAL A 191 -9.86 13.03 -1.62
C VAL A 191 -8.38 13.02 -2.03
N HIS A 192 -8.05 12.23 -3.05
CA HIS A 192 -6.71 12.23 -3.66
C HIS A 192 -6.61 13.29 -4.76
N PRO A 193 -5.40 13.88 -4.96
CA PRO A 193 -5.23 14.89 -6.00
C PRO A 193 -5.47 14.33 -7.40
N LEU A 194 -5.96 15.16 -8.31
CA LEU A 194 -5.96 14.91 -9.74
C LEU A 194 -4.52 14.85 -10.26
N THR A 195 -4.30 14.14 -11.36
CA THR A 195 -2.98 14.02 -12.01
C THR A 195 -2.39 15.40 -12.33
N GLU A 196 -3.18 16.29 -12.93
CA GLU A 196 -2.74 17.64 -13.29
C GLU A 196 -2.42 18.46 -12.04
N TYR A 197 -3.24 18.33 -10.99
CA TYR A 197 -3.04 19.05 -9.73
C TYR A 197 -1.76 18.62 -9.01
N ILE A 198 -1.51 17.31 -8.88
CA ILE A 198 -0.32 16.82 -8.19
C ILE A 198 0.96 17.17 -8.96
N GLN A 199 0.88 17.22 -10.29
CA GLN A 199 1.98 17.64 -11.15
C GLN A 199 2.29 19.12 -10.97
N ASP A 200 1.29 19.98 -11.07
CA ASP A 200 1.49 21.43 -11.03
C ASP A 200 1.85 21.94 -9.63
N GLN A 201 1.29 21.35 -8.57
CA GLN A 201 1.50 21.81 -7.20
C GLN A 201 2.66 21.12 -6.48
N PHE A 202 2.95 19.85 -6.82
CA PHE A 202 3.92 19.03 -6.08
C PHE A 202 4.99 18.36 -6.96
N GLY A 203 4.94 18.56 -8.28
CA GLY A 203 5.94 18.04 -9.21
C GLY A 203 5.93 16.52 -9.36
N MET A 204 4.80 15.85 -9.10
CA MET A 204 4.66 14.40 -9.28
C MET A 204 3.89 14.07 -10.56
N HIS A 205 4.34 13.07 -11.31
CA HIS A 205 3.83 12.79 -12.67
C HIS A 205 2.63 11.84 -12.72
N TYR A 206 2.24 11.29 -11.57
CA TYR A 206 1.06 10.48 -11.41
C TYR A 206 0.55 10.63 -9.98
N THR A 207 -0.69 10.20 -9.75
CA THR A 207 -1.40 10.38 -8.49
C THR A 207 -1.78 9.05 -7.88
N GLN A 208 -2.27 9.10 -6.64
CA GLN A 208 -2.90 7.98 -5.96
C GLN A 208 -4.33 7.84 -6.48
N ASP A 209 -4.49 7.04 -7.52
CA ASP A 209 -5.75 6.35 -7.76
C ASP A 209 -5.77 5.06 -6.91
N GLU A 210 -6.90 4.75 -6.28
CA GLU A 210 -7.00 3.62 -5.36
C GLU A 210 -8.30 2.81 -5.52
N SER A 211 -8.35 1.68 -4.83
CA SER A 211 -9.57 0.91 -4.61
C SER A 211 -9.55 0.22 -3.25
N TYR A 212 -10.75 -0.11 -2.78
CA TYR A 212 -10.94 -0.90 -1.57
C TYR A 212 -11.45 -2.30 -1.95
N TYR A 213 -10.58 -3.29 -1.82
CA TYR A 213 -10.97 -4.69 -1.83
C TYR A 213 -11.36 -5.10 -0.42
N ILE A 214 -12.60 -5.50 -0.22
CA ILE A 214 -13.09 -5.83 1.13
C ILE A 214 -12.64 -7.24 1.49
N LEU A 215 -11.57 -7.33 2.29
CA LEU A 215 -11.01 -8.60 2.76
C LEU A 215 -11.95 -9.27 3.76
N ASP A 216 -12.57 -8.48 4.63
CA ASP A 216 -13.60 -8.91 5.59
C ASP A 216 -14.55 -7.75 5.93
N ALA A 217 -15.77 -8.05 6.39
CA ALA A 217 -16.79 -7.04 6.67
C ALA A 217 -17.76 -7.49 7.77
N GLY A 218 -18.11 -6.57 8.67
CA GLY A 218 -19.26 -6.70 9.55
C GLY A 218 -20.58 -6.32 8.88
N ASP A 219 -21.70 -6.51 9.58
CA ASP A 219 -23.05 -6.32 9.04
C ASP A 219 -23.36 -4.89 8.56
N ASP A 220 -22.71 -3.87 9.14
CA ASP A 220 -22.91 -2.46 8.83
C ASP A 220 -21.72 -1.81 8.10
N ALA A 221 -20.81 -2.64 7.57
CA ALA A 221 -19.67 -2.20 6.77
C ALA A 221 -20.11 -1.35 5.58
N CYS A 222 -19.41 -0.25 5.36
CA CYS A 222 -19.73 0.67 4.27
C CYS A 222 -18.49 1.43 3.78
N VAL A 223 -18.61 1.96 2.58
CA VAL A 223 -17.67 2.93 2.01
C VAL A 223 -18.45 4.19 1.71
N TYR A 224 -17.97 5.34 2.20
CA TYR A 224 -18.45 6.62 1.72
C TYR A 224 -17.80 6.89 0.37
N LEU A 225 -18.59 7.24 -0.65
CA LEU A 225 -18.06 7.31 -2.02
C LEU A 225 -18.85 8.27 -2.91
N GLY A 226 -18.16 9.28 -3.44
CA GLY A 226 -18.75 10.29 -4.31
C GLY A 226 -19.80 11.14 -3.60
N VAL A 227 -20.12 12.27 -4.22
CA VAL A 227 -21.13 13.17 -3.67
C VAL A 227 -22.53 12.64 -3.95
N LYS A 228 -23.52 13.09 -3.18
CA LYS A 228 -24.92 12.82 -3.51
C LYS A 228 -25.34 13.56 -4.77
N LYS A 229 -26.32 13.00 -5.46
CA LYS A 229 -26.99 13.68 -6.58
C LYS A 229 -27.50 15.05 -6.14
N ASP A 230 -27.31 16.05 -7.02
CA ASP A 230 -27.70 17.44 -6.79
C ASP A 230 -27.11 18.07 -5.52
N VAL A 231 -25.91 17.64 -5.10
CA VAL A 231 -25.22 18.21 -3.93
C VAL A 231 -25.02 19.72 -4.08
N ASP A 232 -25.34 20.48 -3.03
CA ASP A 232 -24.95 21.88 -2.93
C ASP A 232 -23.49 21.98 -2.46
N ARG A 233 -22.61 22.36 -3.39
CA ARG A 233 -21.17 22.44 -3.18
C ARG A 233 -20.80 23.52 -2.17
N ASP A 234 -21.46 24.67 -2.25
CA ASP A 234 -21.16 25.82 -1.39
C ASP A 234 -21.62 25.54 0.05
N ALA A 235 -22.79 24.91 0.21
CA ALA A 235 -23.26 24.44 1.51
C ALA A 235 -22.33 23.38 2.12
N MET A 236 -21.87 22.41 1.31
CA MET A 236 -20.93 21.40 1.78
C MET A 236 -19.63 22.01 2.31
N PHE A 237 -19.04 22.97 1.60
CA PHE A 237 -17.82 23.64 2.08
C PHE A 237 -18.06 24.52 3.28
N HIS A 238 -19.19 25.23 3.34
CA HIS A 238 -19.56 25.98 4.52
C HIS A 238 -19.60 25.08 5.76
N ASP A 239 -20.24 23.91 5.66
CA ASP A 239 -20.31 22.96 6.76
C ASP A 239 -18.94 22.34 7.11
N LEU A 240 -18.08 22.08 6.11
CA LEU A 240 -16.71 21.63 6.35
C LEU A 240 -15.90 22.69 7.12
N GLU A 241 -16.08 23.96 6.78
CA GLU A 241 -15.41 25.09 7.45
C GLU A 241 -15.90 25.28 8.88
N GLU A 242 -17.22 25.27 9.09
CA GLU A 242 -17.81 25.32 10.44
C GLU A 242 -17.39 24.12 11.30
N ALA A 243 -17.26 22.93 10.69
CA ALA A 243 -16.76 21.73 11.37
C ALA A 243 -15.27 21.82 11.71
N ARG A 244 -14.43 22.41 10.83
CA ARG A 244 -13.02 22.69 11.11
C ARG A 244 -12.85 23.62 12.30
N GLU A 245 -13.74 24.59 12.45
CA GLU A 245 -13.77 25.53 13.58
C GLU A 245 -14.40 24.93 14.86
N GLY A 246 -14.88 23.69 14.80
CA GLY A 246 -15.48 22.98 15.94
C GLY A 246 -16.89 23.47 16.30
N LYS A 247 -17.56 24.20 15.40
CA LYS A 247 -18.92 24.73 15.64
C LYS A 247 -19.99 23.68 15.41
N ILE A 248 -19.77 22.76 14.47
CA ILE A 248 -20.67 21.65 14.15
C ILE A 248 -19.89 20.34 13.98
N LEU A 249 -20.62 19.21 13.97
CA LEU A 249 -20.12 17.97 13.37
C LEU A 249 -20.52 17.96 11.90
N PHE A 250 -19.56 17.75 11.00
CA PHE A 250 -19.86 17.70 9.57
C PHE A 250 -20.88 16.58 9.25
N PRO A 251 -22.06 16.90 8.69
CA PRO A 251 -23.10 15.92 8.41
C PRO A 251 -22.78 15.14 7.12
N ALA A 252 -21.76 14.28 7.15
CA ALA A 252 -21.21 13.62 5.96
C ALA A 252 -22.27 12.89 5.12
N GLU A 253 -23.22 12.19 5.76
CA GLU A 253 -24.30 11.48 5.06
C GLU A 253 -25.30 12.42 4.36
N HIS A 254 -25.31 13.73 4.65
CA HIS A 254 -26.08 14.69 3.87
C HIS A 254 -25.48 14.96 2.50
N TYR A 255 -24.14 14.88 2.37
CA TYR A 255 -23.40 15.28 1.18
C TYR A 255 -22.79 14.13 0.38
N VAL A 256 -22.50 13.00 1.03
CA VAL A 256 -21.71 11.89 0.46
C VAL A 256 -22.53 10.61 0.48
N ASN A 257 -22.43 9.77 -0.57
CA ASN A 257 -23.13 8.49 -0.57
C ASN A 257 -22.52 7.55 0.47
N ARG A 258 -23.34 6.73 1.11
CA ARG A 258 -22.90 5.64 1.99
C ARG A 258 -23.26 4.31 1.33
N ILE A 259 -22.25 3.66 0.76
CA ILE A 259 -22.40 2.43 -0.02
C ILE A 259 -22.19 1.22 0.91
N PRO A 260 -23.19 0.35 1.12
CA PRO A 260 -22.98 -0.88 1.88
C PRO A 260 -22.04 -1.81 1.12
N VAL A 261 -21.15 -2.49 1.83
CA VAL A 261 -20.19 -3.43 1.24
C VAL A 261 -20.15 -4.74 2.01
N LYS A 262 -19.82 -5.83 1.32
CA LYS A 262 -19.59 -7.15 1.92
C LYS A 262 -18.20 -7.68 1.56
N LYS A 263 -17.77 -8.73 2.25
CA LYS A 263 -16.55 -9.47 1.92
C LYS A 263 -16.50 -9.79 0.42
N HIS A 264 -15.36 -9.51 -0.18
CA HIS A 264 -15.03 -9.64 -1.61
C HIS A 264 -15.70 -8.65 -2.56
N ASP A 265 -16.41 -7.63 -2.08
CA ASP A 265 -16.70 -6.47 -2.92
C ASP A 265 -15.38 -5.72 -3.24
N HIS A 266 -15.34 -5.08 -4.40
CA HIS A 266 -14.22 -4.25 -4.82
C HIS A 266 -14.75 -2.89 -5.28
N VAL A 267 -14.40 -1.83 -4.54
CA VAL A 267 -14.89 -0.47 -4.77
C VAL A 267 -13.78 0.37 -5.37
N LEU A 268 -14.04 0.98 -6.53
CA LEU A 268 -13.04 1.77 -7.28
C LEU A 268 -13.07 3.23 -6.84
N ILE A 269 -11.90 3.85 -6.70
CA ILE A 269 -11.74 5.21 -6.15
C ILE A 269 -10.71 5.97 -7.00
N PRO A 270 -11.05 6.35 -8.24
CA PRO A 270 -10.17 7.19 -9.04
C PRO A 270 -9.92 8.53 -8.36
N ALA A 271 -8.77 9.14 -8.62
CA ALA A 271 -8.35 10.43 -8.08
C ALA A 271 -9.41 11.51 -8.28
N GLY A 272 -9.66 12.31 -7.25
CA GLY A 272 -10.73 13.30 -7.18
C GLY A 272 -12.09 12.79 -6.68
N THR A 273 -12.23 11.49 -6.36
CA THR A 273 -13.44 10.97 -5.70
C THR A 273 -13.37 11.25 -4.21
N ILE A 274 -14.38 11.91 -3.64
CA ILE A 274 -14.50 12.00 -2.18
C ILE A 274 -14.84 10.61 -1.62
N HIS A 275 -14.10 10.15 -0.62
CA HIS A 275 -14.29 8.81 -0.08
C HIS A 275 -13.84 8.66 1.37
N CYS A 276 -14.28 7.56 2.00
CA CYS A 276 -13.85 7.12 3.33
C CYS A 276 -14.20 5.64 3.53
N SER A 277 -13.26 4.84 4.02
CA SER A 277 -13.58 3.53 4.58
C SER A 277 -14.39 3.72 5.87
N GLY A 278 -15.65 3.29 5.86
CA GLY A 278 -16.50 3.32 7.05
C GLY A 278 -16.08 2.27 8.07
N LYS A 279 -16.61 2.36 9.29
CA LYS A 279 -16.37 1.36 10.34
C LYS A 279 -16.75 -0.07 9.90
N ASN A 280 -16.18 -1.05 10.59
CA ASN A 280 -16.46 -2.48 10.43
C ASN A 280 -16.11 -3.08 9.07
N ALA A 281 -15.05 -2.56 8.42
CA ALA A 281 -14.44 -3.15 7.24
C ALA A 281 -12.95 -3.44 7.45
N MET A 282 -12.51 -4.60 6.98
CA MET A 282 -11.09 -4.89 6.74
C MET A 282 -10.84 -4.70 5.25
N VAL A 283 -10.21 -3.59 4.90
CA VAL A 283 -9.92 -3.23 3.52
C VAL A 283 -8.49 -3.63 3.17
N LEU A 284 -8.32 -4.31 2.05
CA LEU A 284 -7.07 -4.32 1.30
C LEU A 284 -7.15 -3.19 0.28
N GLU A 285 -6.47 -2.09 0.57
CA GLU A 285 -6.32 -0.96 -0.34
C GLU A 285 -5.32 -1.33 -1.43
N ILE A 286 -5.76 -1.24 -2.68
CA ILE A 286 -4.91 -1.43 -3.85
C ILE A 286 -4.79 -0.07 -4.54
N SER A 287 -3.60 0.53 -4.51
CA SER A 287 -3.41 1.92 -4.96
C SER A 287 -2.15 2.15 -5.75
N ALA A 288 -2.13 3.26 -6.49
CA ALA A 288 -0.94 3.78 -7.13
C ALA A 288 -0.06 4.54 -6.12
N THR A 289 1.25 4.28 -6.16
CA THR A 289 2.23 4.92 -5.26
C THR A 289 2.65 6.29 -5.80
N PRO A 290 1.99 7.41 -5.43
CA PRO A 290 2.61 8.16 -4.35
C PRO A 290 1.67 8.25 -3.15
N TYR A 291 1.80 7.22 -2.31
CA TYR A 291 0.93 6.83 -1.21
C TYR A 291 0.73 7.84 -0.06
N ILE A 292 1.31 9.04 -0.14
CA ILE A 292 1.25 10.03 0.95
C ILE A 292 0.41 11.27 0.60
N PHE A 293 -0.26 11.27 -0.56
CA PHE A 293 -1.07 12.40 -1.02
C PHE A 293 -2.55 12.18 -0.75
N THR A 294 -2.94 12.49 0.48
CA THR A 294 -4.33 12.40 0.93
C THR A 294 -4.78 13.73 1.49
N PHE A 295 -5.73 14.40 0.83
CA PHE A 295 -6.33 15.62 1.35
C PHE A 295 -7.52 15.27 2.23
N LYS A 296 -7.28 15.25 3.53
CA LYS A 296 -8.33 15.06 4.54
C LYS A 296 -9.24 16.27 4.54
N LEU A 297 -10.54 16.02 4.41
CA LEU A 297 -11.62 16.99 4.45
C LEU A 297 -12.24 17.04 5.85
N TRP A 298 -12.45 15.87 6.46
CA TRP A 298 -13.06 15.75 7.77
C TRP A 298 -12.57 14.50 8.50
N ASP A 299 -12.48 14.58 9.83
CA ASP A 299 -11.98 13.49 10.67
C ASP A 299 -12.93 13.09 11.82
N TRP A 300 -14.23 13.28 11.63
CA TRP A 300 -15.28 12.81 12.55
C TRP A 300 -15.19 13.41 13.95
N GLY A 301 -14.67 14.64 14.06
CA GLY A 301 -14.54 15.37 15.33
C GLY A 301 -13.49 14.78 16.27
N ARG A 302 -12.60 13.92 15.76
CA ARG A 302 -11.55 13.27 16.56
C ARG A 302 -10.29 14.11 16.64
N VAL A 303 -9.53 13.86 17.69
CA VAL A 303 -8.13 14.31 17.82
C VAL A 303 -7.18 13.16 17.49
N GLY A 304 -5.95 13.49 17.11
CA GLY A 304 -4.84 12.56 16.95
C GLY A 304 -4.48 11.84 18.25
N LEU A 305 -3.61 10.82 18.14
CA LEU A 305 -3.07 10.12 19.31
C LEU A 305 -2.22 11.04 20.21
N ASP A 306 -1.76 12.17 19.67
CA ASP A 306 -1.07 13.25 20.39
C ASP A 306 -2.04 14.24 21.08
N GLY A 307 -3.35 14.03 20.95
CA GLY A 307 -4.39 14.92 21.49
C GLY A 307 -4.62 16.20 20.67
N LEU A 308 -3.97 16.36 19.51
CA LEU A 308 -4.12 17.53 18.64
C LEU A 308 -5.08 17.23 17.48
N PRO A 309 -5.82 18.22 16.94
CA PRO A 309 -6.58 18.02 15.71
C PRO A 309 -5.68 17.54 14.57
N ARG A 310 -6.12 16.50 13.82
CA ARG A 310 -5.35 16.03 12.66
C ARG A 310 -5.41 17.10 11.54
N PRO A 311 -4.34 17.25 10.74
CA PRO A 311 -4.32 18.22 9.65
C PRO A 311 -5.47 18.00 8.66
N ILE A 312 -6.20 19.08 8.34
CA ILE A 312 -7.24 19.15 7.31
C ILE A 312 -6.72 20.04 6.18
N HIS A 313 -7.02 19.67 4.93
CA HIS A 313 -6.52 20.34 3.73
C HIS A 313 -7.68 20.77 2.83
N LEU A 314 -8.60 21.60 3.34
CA LEU A 314 -9.83 21.98 2.63
C LEU A 314 -9.55 22.67 1.28
N GLU A 315 -8.56 23.56 1.20
CA GLU A 315 -8.22 24.24 -0.06
C GLU A 315 -7.74 23.27 -1.15
N HIS A 316 -6.79 22.39 -0.80
CA HIS A 316 -6.33 21.33 -1.71
C HIS A 316 -7.47 20.37 -2.04
N GLY A 317 -8.26 19.97 -1.05
CA GLY A 317 -9.41 19.10 -1.25
C GLY A 317 -10.42 19.69 -2.23
N ALA A 318 -10.78 20.97 -2.05
CA ALA A 318 -11.73 21.67 -2.90
C ALA A 318 -11.32 21.73 -4.36
N ALA A 319 -10.03 21.95 -4.61
CA ALA A 319 -9.49 21.98 -5.97
C ALA A 319 -9.49 20.60 -6.66
N ASN A 320 -9.70 19.50 -5.94
CA ASN A 320 -9.56 18.15 -6.46
C ASN A 320 -10.87 17.35 -6.51
N ILE A 321 -11.93 17.75 -5.80
CA ILE A 321 -13.21 17.04 -5.85
C ILE A 321 -13.80 17.10 -7.27
N GLN A 322 -14.10 15.92 -7.81
CA GLN A 322 -14.84 15.73 -9.05
C GLN A 322 -16.34 15.64 -8.73
N TRP A 323 -17.01 16.77 -8.85
CA TRP A 323 -18.42 16.95 -8.47
C TRP A 323 -19.43 16.24 -9.38
N ASP A 324 -18.99 15.81 -10.55
CA ASP A 324 -19.74 14.97 -11.48
C ASP A 324 -19.78 13.49 -11.07
N ARG A 325 -18.96 13.08 -10.09
CA ARG A 325 -19.01 11.75 -9.46
C ARG A 325 -20.09 11.70 -8.39
N ASP A 326 -21.31 11.94 -8.83
CA ASP A 326 -22.51 11.91 -8.02
C ASP A 326 -23.04 10.47 -7.83
N THR A 327 -24.19 10.32 -7.20
CA THR A 327 -24.79 9.01 -6.91
C THR A 327 -24.92 8.13 -8.15
N ASP A 328 -25.46 8.65 -9.26
CA ASP A 328 -25.73 7.84 -10.45
C ASP A 328 -24.40 7.43 -11.09
N TRP A 329 -23.46 8.37 -11.22
CA TRP A 329 -22.15 8.10 -11.79
C TRP A 329 -21.36 7.07 -10.97
N VAL A 330 -21.42 7.14 -9.63
CA VAL A 330 -20.76 6.20 -8.72
C VAL A 330 -21.24 4.76 -8.96
N TYR A 331 -22.55 4.53 -9.02
CA TYR A 331 -23.08 3.19 -9.24
C TYR A 331 -22.79 2.67 -10.65
N ASP A 332 -22.80 3.54 -11.65
CA ASP A 332 -22.51 3.16 -13.03
C ASP A 332 -21.03 2.81 -13.25
N ASN A 333 -20.10 3.40 -12.48
CA ASN A 333 -18.67 3.36 -12.80
C ASN A 333 -17.75 2.79 -11.71
N LEU A 334 -18.15 2.78 -10.44
CA LEU A 334 -17.22 2.51 -9.32
C LEU A 334 -17.57 1.29 -8.47
N VAL A 335 -18.82 0.86 -8.46
CA VAL A 335 -19.30 -0.25 -7.63
C VAL A 335 -19.77 -1.39 -8.54
N HIS A 336 -19.54 -2.64 -8.14
CA HIS A 336 -19.97 -3.85 -8.87
C HIS A 336 -19.47 -3.92 -10.32
N GLN A 337 -18.22 -3.52 -10.54
CA GLN A 337 -17.60 -3.46 -11.88
C GLN A 337 -16.88 -4.75 -12.29
N GLU A 338 -16.92 -5.79 -11.45
CA GLU A 338 -16.31 -7.08 -11.73
C GLU A 338 -16.88 -7.76 -12.98
N ARG A 339 -15.99 -8.37 -13.77
CA ARG A 339 -16.35 -9.12 -14.98
C ARG A 339 -15.65 -10.47 -15.00
N THR A 340 -16.43 -11.55 -15.15
CA THR A 340 -15.87 -12.88 -15.41
C THR A 340 -15.15 -12.89 -16.75
N ILE A 341 -13.85 -13.18 -16.73
CA ILE A 341 -13.01 -13.32 -17.93
C ILE A 341 -12.97 -14.77 -18.39
N ARG A 342 -12.89 -15.69 -17.42
CA ARG A 342 -12.84 -17.13 -17.67
C ARG A 342 -13.49 -17.87 -16.51
N GLU A 343 -14.32 -18.84 -16.83
CA GLU A 343 -14.93 -19.73 -15.85
C GLU A 343 -14.94 -21.15 -16.41
N GLU A 344 -14.35 -22.06 -15.64
CA GLU A 344 -14.26 -23.49 -15.97
C GLU A 344 -14.19 -24.29 -14.66
N GLU A 345 -14.27 -25.62 -14.75
CA GLU A 345 -14.22 -26.45 -13.56
C GLU A 345 -12.95 -26.18 -12.74
N GLY A 346 -13.14 -25.69 -11.51
CA GLY A 346 -12.10 -25.38 -10.54
C GLY A 346 -11.33 -24.06 -10.74
N LEU A 347 -11.77 -23.20 -11.67
CA LEU A 347 -11.21 -21.87 -11.89
C LEU A 347 -12.33 -20.86 -12.23
N LYS A 348 -12.40 -19.79 -11.44
CA LYS A 348 -13.08 -18.55 -11.82
C LYS A 348 -12.06 -17.42 -11.84
N LEU A 349 -11.89 -16.77 -12.98
CA LEU A 349 -11.05 -15.59 -13.16
C LEU A 349 -11.95 -14.38 -13.42
N GLU A 350 -11.90 -13.43 -12.50
CA GLU A 350 -12.64 -12.18 -12.60
C GLU A 350 -11.66 -11.04 -12.75
N ARG A 351 -11.92 -10.15 -13.70
CA ARG A 351 -11.32 -8.82 -13.70
C ARG A 351 -12.15 -7.96 -12.77
N THR A 352 -11.56 -7.59 -11.64
CA THR A 352 -12.20 -6.68 -10.66
C THR A 352 -11.66 -5.26 -10.80
N GLY A 353 -10.86 -5.03 -11.85
CA GLY A 353 -9.94 -3.91 -12.09
C GLY A 353 -10.41 -2.51 -11.75
N LEU A 354 -9.41 -1.63 -11.72
CA LEU A 354 -9.54 -0.22 -11.43
C LEU A 354 -10.22 0.60 -12.54
N HIS A 355 -10.64 1.83 -12.20
CA HIS A 355 -11.34 2.71 -13.13
C HIS A 355 -10.47 2.96 -14.38
N SER A 356 -11.10 3.32 -15.51
CA SER A 356 -10.43 3.44 -16.81
C SER A 356 -9.21 4.37 -16.84
N ARG A 357 -9.14 5.35 -15.93
CA ARG A 357 -8.02 6.28 -15.77
C ARG A 357 -6.79 5.69 -15.08
N GLU A 358 -6.96 4.58 -14.39
CA GLU A 358 -5.92 3.97 -13.56
C GLU A 358 -5.09 3.00 -14.40
N PHE A 359 -3.78 2.92 -14.12
CA PHE A 359 -2.87 2.05 -14.86
C PHE A 359 -2.75 0.65 -14.27
N ILE A 360 -3.24 0.45 -13.05
CA ILE A 360 -3.25 -0.86 -12.41
C ILE A 360 -4.47 -1.62 -12.92
N GLU A 361 -4.31 -2.93 -13.07
CA GLU A 361 -5.37 -3.87 -13.35
C GLU A 361 -5.36 -4.97 -12.29
N THR A 362 -6.56 -5.33 -11.81
CA THR A 362 -6.71 -6.39 -10.82
C THR A 362 -7.50 -7.58 -11.35
N HIS A 363 -7.01 -8.76 -10.99
CA HIS A 363 -7.63 -10.04 -11.31
C HIS A 363 -7.81 -10.85 -10.04
N ARG A 364 -9.04 -11.31 -9.79
CA ARG A 364 -9.33 -12.27 -8.73
C ARG A 364 -9.40 -13.67 -9.32
N TYR A 365 -8.56 -14.54 -8.79
CA TYR A 365 -8.54 -15.97 -9.10
C TYR A 365 -9.21 -16.72 -7.97
N THR A 366 -10.30 -17.43 -8.22
CA THR A 366 -10.87 -18.42 -7.30
C THR A 366 -10.56 -19.82 -7.82
N LEU A 367 -9.83 -20.61 -7.04
CA LEU A 367 -9.12 -21.80 -7.51
C LEU A 367 -9.37 -23.00 -6.61
N THR A 368 -9.72 -24.14 -7.20
CA THR A 368 -9.62 -25.47 -6.55
C THR A 368 -8.60 -26.37 -7.25
N LYS A 369 -8.02 -25.92 -8.36
CA LYS A 369 -6.93 -26.57 -9.10
C LYS A 369 -5.81 -25.56 -9.40
N PRO A 370 -4.60 -26.03 -9.76
CA PRO A 370 -3.54 -25.12 -10.18
C PRO A 370 -3.86 -24.36 -11.47
N VAL A 371 -3.45 -23.09 -11.55
CA VAL A 371 -3.57 -22.26 -12.77
C VAL A 371 -2.22 -21.64 -13.12
N GLU A 372 -1.88 -21.65 -14.41
CA GLU A 372 -0.70 -20.94 -14.91
C GLU A 372 -1.03 -19.48 -15.21
N CYS A 373 -0.12 -18.60 -14.83
CA CYS A 373 -0.19 -17.15 -14.99
C CYS A 373 1.05 -16.67 -15.75
N SER A 374 0.85 -15.64 -16.58
CA SER A 374 1.90 -14.94 -17.31
C SER A 374 2.07 -13.55 -16.72
N MET A 375 3.31 -13.08 -16.62
CA MET A 375 3.63 -11.74 -16.07
C MET A 375 3.33 -10.60 -17.06
N GLU A 376 3.22 -10.92 -18.36
CA GLU A 376 3.00 -9.93 -19.44
C GLU A 376 3.95 -8.71 -19.38
N ASP A 377 5.21 -8.90 -18.97
CA ASP A 377 6.19 -7.83 -18.74
C ASP A 377 5.75 -6.75 -17.73
N SER A 378 5.10 -7.16 -16.63
CA SER A 378 4.92 -6.34 -15.43
C SER A 378 5.34 -7.12 -14.19
N VAL A 379 5.60 -6.42 -13.10
CA VAL A 379 5.57 -6.97 -11.74
C VAL A 379 4.12 -7.33 -11.37
N HIS A 380 3.94 -8.43 -10.63
CA HIS A 380 2.66 -8.75 -10.02
C HIS A 380 2.76 -8.60 -8.50
N VAL A 381 1.79 -7.91 -7.90
CA VAL A 381 1.59 -7.85 -6.44
C VAL A 381 0.30 -8.61 -6.13
N LEU A 382 0.35 -9.55 -5.21
CA LEU A 382 -0.75 -10.47 -4.95
C LEU A 382 -1.03 -10.58 -3.45
N ASN A 383 -2.28 -10.85 -3.08
CA ASN A 383 -2.67 -11.18 -1.71
C ASN A 383 -3.58 -12.41 -1.70
N LEU A 384 -3.36 -13.33 -0.76
CA LEU A 384 -4.26 -14.48 -0.56
C LEU A 384 -5.48 -14.03 0.25
N VAL A 385 -6.59 -13.81 -0.44
CA VAL A 385 -7.81 -13.20 0.13
C VAL A 385 -8.87 -14.21 0.55
N GLU A 386 -8.72 -15.51 0.24
CA GLU A 386 -9.59 -16.58 0.72
C GLU A 386 -8.82 -17.92 0.78
N GLY A 387 -9.19 -18.76 1.74
CA GLY A 387 -8.51 -20.03 2.03
C GLY A 387 -7.22 -19.86 2.84
N GLU A 388 -6.77 -20.94 3.49
CA GLU A 388 -5.69 -20.87 4.49
C GLU A 388 -4.30 -20.71 3.87
N LYS A 389 -4.07 -21.36 2.72
CA LYS A 389 -2.75 -21.47 2.10
C LYS A 389 -2.78 -21.75 0.60
N ALA A 390 -1.85 -21.14 -0.13
CA ALA A 390 -1.52 -21.50 -1.51
C ALA A 390 0.00 -21.60 -1.71
N PHE A 391 0.42 -22.09 -2.88
CA PHE A 391 1.81 -22.17 -3.32
C PHE A 391 1.98 -21.47 -4.68
N ILE A 392 3.07 -20.73 -4.82
CA ILE A 392 3.51 -20.16 -6.09
C ILE A 392 4.68 -21.01 -6.61
N GLU A 393 4.50 -21.57 -7.80
CA GLU A 393 5.44 -22.53 -8.37
C GLU A 393 6.00 -22.03 -9.70
N SER A 394 7.27 -22.33 -9.96
CA SER A 394 7.84 -22.16 -11.29
C SER A 394 7.51 -23.38 -12.17
N PRO A 395 6.84 -23.21 -13.33
CA PRO A 395 6.59 -24.31 -14.25
C PRO A 395 7.88 -24.98 -14.77
N GLN A 396 9.00 -24.27 -14.75
CA GLN A 396 10.33 -24.76 -15.14
C GLN A 396 11.26 -25.10 -13.95
N GLY A 397 10.78 -25.02 -12.70
CA GLY A 397 11.63 -25.23 -11.51
C GLY A 397 12.76 -24.22 -11.32
N ALA A 398 12.56 -22.96 -11.73
CA ALA A 398 13.54 -21.86 -11.57
C ALA A 398 13.68 -21.38 -10.12
N PHE A 399 12.67 -21.65 -9.28
CA PHE A 399 12.66 -21.41 -7.84
C PHE A 399 11.83 -22.48 -7.13
N GLU A 400 12.12 -22.69 -5.85
CA GLU A 400 11.37 -23.61 -4.98
C GLU A 400 9.93 -23.11 -4.75
N PRO A 401 8.93 -23.99 -4.58
CA PRO A 401 7.56 -23.59 -4.28
C PRO A 401 7.48 -22.59 -3.12
N PHE A 402 6.94 -21.41 -3.40
CA PHE A 402 6.80 -20.33 -2.44
C PHE A 402 5.43 -20.43 -1.73
N GLU A 403 5.46 -20.72 -0.43
CA GLU A 403 4.26 -20.84 0.41
C GLU A 403 3.71 -19.45 0.79
N VAL A 404 2.38 -19.28 0.69
CA VAL A 404 1.68 -18.05 1.07
C VAL A 404 0.43 -18.37 1.88
N HIS A 405 0.15 -17.58 2.90
CA HIS A 405 -0.98 -17.75 3.82
C HIS A 405 -2.01 -16.63 3.69
N TYR A 406 -3.19 -16.85 4.28
CA TYR A 406 -4.31 -15.92 4.24
C TYR A 406 -3.90 -14.52 4.75
N GLY A 407 -4.25 -13.49 3.99
CA GLY A 407 -3.94 -12.09 4.29
C GLY A 407 -2.52 -11.67 3.93
N GLU A 408 -1.64 -12.58 3.52
CA GLU A 408 -0.26 -12.25 3.15
C GLU A 408 -0.18 -11.65 1.76
N THR A 409 0.47 -10.49 1.65
CA THR A 409 0.87 -9.93 0.36
C THR A 409 2.23 -10.47 -0.06
N PHE A 410 2.41 -10.72 -1.35
CA PHE A 410 3.66 -11.15 -1.95
C PHE A 410 3.85 -10.54 -3.34
N ILE A 411 5.11 -10.47 -3.77
CA ILE A 411 5.51 -9.86 -5.04
C ILE A 411 6.18 -10.92 -5.91
N ILE A 412 5.80 -10.95 -7.18
CA ILE A 412 6.45 -11.78 -8.20
C ILE A 412 7.16 -10.83 -9.18
N PRO A 413 8.51 -10.88 -9.27
CA PRO A 413 9.27 -10.08 -10.23
C PRO A 413 8.90 -10.39 -11.69
N ALA A 414 8.92 -9.37 -12.55
CA ALA A 414 8.71 -9.54 -13.99
C ALA A 414 9.72 -10.50 -14.65
N ALA A 415 10.90 -10.69 -14.05
CA ALA A 415 11.91 -11.67 -14.49
C ALA A 415 11.44 -13.14 -14.41
N VAL A 416 10.42 -13.45 -13.58
CA VAL A 416 9.85 -14.80 -13.47
C VAL A 416 9.15 -15.24 -14.76
N LYS A 417 8.58 -14.29 -15.52
CA LYS A 417 7.84 -14.47 -16.79
C LYS A 417 6.56 -15.33 -16.70
N LYS A 418 6.61 -16.51 -16.07
CA LYS A 418 5.48 -17.41 -15.85
C LYS A 418 5.56 -18.06 -14.47
N TYR A 419 4.41 -18.21 -13.82
CA TYR A 419 4.29 -18.90 -12.55
C TYR A 419 2.97 -19.68 -12.51
N ARG A 420 2.80 -20.53 -11.50
CA ARG A 420 1.57 -21.27 -11.25
C ARG A 420 1.09 -21.02 -9.83
N ILE A 421 -0.19 -20.70 -9.67
CA ILE A 421 -0.84 -20.64 -8.36
C ILE A 421 -1.47 -22.00 -8.10
N ARG A 422 -1.07 -22.66 -7.02
CA ARG A 422 -1.62 -23.96 -6.60
C ARG A 422 -2.27 -23.86 -5.21
N PRO A 423 -3.56 -24.20 -5.07
CA PRO A 423 -4.18 -24.34 -3.75
C PRO A 423 -3.50 -25.45 -2.94
N ALA A 424 -3.27 -25.25 -1.64
CA ALA A 424 -2.68 -26.30 -0.79
C ALA A 424 -3.59 -27.52 -0.66
N GLY A 425 -4.91 -27.30 -0.61
CA GLY A 425 -5.95 -28.32 -0.50
C GLY A 425 -6.55 -28.77 -1.83
N ALA A 426 -5.79 -28.76 -2.93
CA ALA A 426 -6.32 -29.14 -4.26
C ALA A 426 -7.03 -30.52 -4.24
N ASP A 427 -6.53 -31.47 -3.45
CA ASP A 427 -7.14 -32.80 -3.28
C ASP A 427 -8.47 -32.76 -2.53
N LYS A 428 -8.69 -31.76 -1.67
CA LYS A 428 -9.93 -31.55 -0.90
C LYS A 428 -10.94 -30.65 -1.61
N LYS A 429 -10.57 -30.05 -2.75
CA LYS A 429 -11.36 -29.05 -3.49
C LYS A 429 -11.81 -27.84 -2.64
N GLU A 430 -11.06 -27.51 -1.59
CA GLU A 430 -11.28 -26.27 -0.83
C GLU A 430 -10.81 -25.09 -1.69
N PRO A 431 -11.68 -24.11 -1.99
CA PRO A 431 -11.30 -22.99 -2.84
C PRO A 431 -10.36 -22.05 -2.08
N VAL A 432 -9.34 -21.57 -2.78
CA VAL A 432 -8.58 -20.39 -2.39
C VAL A 432 -8.94 -19.24 -3.32
N ALA A 433 -8.80 -18.00 -2.86
CA ALA A 433 -8.87 -16.84 -3.74
C ALA A 433 -7.64 -15.95 -3.59
N VAL A 434 -7.09 -15.52 -4.73
CA VAL A 434 -5.96 -14.59 -4.78
C VAL A 434 -6.39 -13.37 -5.58
N ILE A 435 -6.17 -12.18 -5.04
CA ILE A 435 -6.24 -10.93 -5.81
C ILE A 435 -4.83 -10.62 -6.32
N ALA A 436 -4.70 -10.34 -7.61
CA ALA A 436 -3.44 -10.01 -8.25
C ALA A 436 -3.56 -8.65 -8.95
N ALA A 437 -2.60 -7.77 -8.71
CA ALA A 437 -2.48 -6.46 -9.33
C ALA A 437 -1.23 -6.41 -10.22
N SER A 438 -1.36 -5.80 -11.39
CA SER A 438 -0.25 -5.53 -12.32
C SER A 438 -0.49 -4.20 -13.05
N VAL A 439 0.55 -3.66 -13.69
CA VAL A 439 0.40 -2.50 -14.57
C VAL A 439 -0.07 -2.99 -15.94
N LYS A 440 -1.03 -2.30 -16.57
CA LYS A 440 -1.52 -2.57 -17.94
C LYS A 440 -0.83 -1.70 -18.99
#